data_AF-A0A9Q6Z4Q6-F1
#
_entry.id   AF-A0A9Q6Z4Q6-F1
#
_cell.length_a   1.000
_cell.length_b   1.000
_cell.length_c   1.000
_cell.angle_alpha   90.00
_cell.angle_beta   90.00
_cell.angle_gamma   90.00
#
_symmetry.space_group_name_H-M   'P 1'
#
loop_
_entity.id
_entity.type
_entity.pdbx_description
1 polymer ?
#
loop_
_entity_poly.entity_id
_entity_poly.type
_entity_poly.pdbx_seq_one_letter_code
_entity_poly.pdbx_strand_id
1 'polypeptide(L)'
;MMTNWQNISQQDFSQELLQQLSVLIQEKQLLTLWLGPIWGSSNLRGLWMYVQDKVQTYALFTTTYRKNILDEEQLLIIILDTADLTYHKTIGNTLFKTSLLPSRIICQTTAIPLPHPVSSSLVNFIALYQDKHALLSSYCSDFVAPNYCGSSHALLKSLTYDIDVLETVLLGVPQTAATLTHRLLLLEQLIPKMKTLFVKREADAYYILDDLAQEIEDVPYTMWNTALQKIQKKLHRIVLFVLEQLDASPTRIPRKRNGRKQKKKPFTYQEKLAPLLRTNQVEEIYQFHEILYLHPRKQQKHVYLLVITKENPTKEIKKILQEIEAKKEEIRFTLLAHTRFYIQEYVYEFSDFFKTIIQSKNRIYASDYYPHIHWYKSHMKNYSDFIQRYQGHLAQVNHTIQHHFKNPQGDTFITTHHLHTCLAVKLHIYILHRLHYLPQTKNIHTLVHLALYAKDTEAPKLKSLYDILHPLVFAYTIQHKQEKKYNLVLDQVTVQQLRQFFTTLEI
;
A
#
# COMPACT_ATOMS: atom_id res chain seq x y z
N MET A 1 -23.61 -40.23 -26.39
CA MET A 1 -23.45 -38.80 -26.01
C MET A 1 -23.91 -38.49 -24.57
N MET A 2 -24.00 -39.48 -23.65
CA MET A 2 -24.45 -39.28 -22.26
C MET A 2 -23.32 -39.10 -21.22
N THR A 3 -22.05 -39.27 -21.61
CA THR A 3 -20.91 -39.35 -20.68
C THR A 3 -20.33 -38.01 -20.22
N ASN A 4 -20.74 -36.88 -20.79
CA ASN A 4 -20.05 -35.59 -20.56
C ASN A 4 -20.71 -34.67 -19.51
N TRP A 5 -22.03 -34.78 -19.29
CA TRP A 5 -22.72 -33.90 -18.33
C TRP A 5 -22.53 -34.35 -16.87
N GLN A 6 -22.36 -35.66 -16.64
CA GLN A 6 -22.16 -36.23 -15.30
C GLN A 6 -20.94 -35.63 -14.59
N ASN A 7 -19.84 -35.36 -15.31
CA ASN A 7 -18.63 -34.76 -14.75
C ASN A 7 -18.79 -33.27 -14.41
N ILE A 8 -19.61 -32.53 -15.17
CA ILE A 8 -19.94 -31.13 -14.87
C ILE A 8 -20.86 -31.06 -13.65
N SER A 9 -21.89 -31.92 -13.57
CA SER A 9 -22.83 -31.95 -12.44
C SER A 9 -22.21 -32.40 -11.11
N GLN A 10 -21.02 -33.00 -11.14
CA GLN A 10 -20.24 -33.37 -9.95
C GLN A 10 -19.36 -32.22 -9.44
N GLN A 11 -19.28 -31.10 -10.15
CA GLN A 11 -18.58 -29.91 -9.68
C GLN A 11 -19.51 -29.05 -8.83
N ASP A 12 -18.97 -28.44 -7.77
CA ASP A 12 -19.65 -27.46 -6.94
C ASP A 12 -19.77 -26.10 -7.64
N PHE A 13 -20.45 -26.06 -8.79
CA PHE A 13 -20.80 -24.82 -9.49
C PHE A 13 -22.16 -24.31 -9.06
N SER A 14 -22.38 -22.99 -9.10
CA SER A 14 -23.71 -22.42 -8.93
C SER A 14 -24.69 -22.94 -9.98
N GLN A 15 -25.97 -23.02 -9.61
CA GLN A 15 -27.03 -23.43 -10.55
C GLN A 15 -27.09 -22.52 -11.77
N GLU A 16 -26.83 -21.23 -11.60
CA GLU A 16 -26.79 -20.27 -12.69
C GLU A 16 -25.65 -20.57 -13.67
N LEU A 17 -24.44 -20.89 -13.17
CA LEU A 17 -23.31 -21.28 -14.03
C LEU A 17 -23.61 -22.58 -14.79
N LEU A 18 -24.20 -23.56 -14.11
CA LEU A 18 -24.63 -24.81 -14.75
C LEU A 18 -25.67 -24.55 -15.85
N GLN A 19 -26.60 -23.63 -15.64
CA GLN A 19 -27.58 -23.26 -16.65
C GLN A 19 -26.93 -22.60 -17.87
N GLN A 20 -26.01 -21.66 -17.69
CA GLN A 20 -25.29 -21.01 -18.80
C GLN A 20 -24.43 -22.01 -19.58
N LEU A 21 -23.73 -22.91 -18.89
CA LEU A 21 -22.97 -23.99 -19.53
C LEU A 21 -23.89 -24.96 -20.30
N SER A 22 -25.09 -25.23 -19.78
CA SER A 22 -26.10 -26.07 -20.46
C SER A 22 -26.51 -25.46 -21.79
N VAL A 23 -26.80 -24.15 -21.81
CA VAL A 23 -27.17 -23.41 -23.03
C VAL A 23 -26.08 -23.55 -24.09
N LEU A 24 -24.81 -23.30 -23.73
CA LEU A 24 -23.70 -23.42 -24.67
C LEU A 24 -23.49 -24.82 -25.24
N ILE A 25 -23.74 -25.86 -24.44
CA ILE A 25 -23.63 -27.24 -24.92
C ILE A 25 -24.80 -27.57 -25.85
N GLN A 26 -26.02 -27.16 -25.51
CA GLN A 26 -27.21 -27.38 -26.33
C GLN A 26 -27.11 -26.67 -27.68
N GLU A 27 -26.61 -25.43 -27.68
CA GLU A 27 -26.34 -24.64 -28.88
C GLU A 27 -25.09 -25.09 -29.67
N LYS A 28 -24.37 -26.12 -29.18
CA LYS A 28 -23.12 -26.64 -29.76
C LYS A 28 -22.01 -25.58 -29.88
N GLN A 29 -22.08 -24.53 -29.06
CA GLN A 29 -21.10 -23.45 -29.02
C GLN A 29 -19.85 -23.83 -28.20
N LEU A 30 -20.01 -24.62 -27.14
CA LEU A 30 -18.90 -25.11 -26.33
C LEU A 30 -18.26 -26.34 -26.97
N LEU A 31 -16.96 -26.28 -27.28
CA LEU A 31 -16.19 -27.39 -27.86
C LEU A 31 -15.46 -28.19 -26.78
N THR A 32 -14.78 -27.51 -25.85
CA THR A 32 -14.05 -28.13 -24.74
C THR A 32 -14.02 -27.22 -23.53
N LEU A 33 -14.09 -27.83 -22.34
CA LEU A 33 -14.12 -27.15 -21.06
C LEU A 33 -13.03 -27.74 -20.14
N TRP A 34 -12.17 -26.89 -19.61
CA TRP A 34 -11.16 -27.27 -18.62
C TRP A 34 -11.39 -26.55 -17.30
N LEU A 35 -11.11 -27.25 -16.20
CA LEU A 35 -11.13 -26.69 -14.85
C LEU A 35 -9.81 -27.01 -14.13
N GLY A 36 -9.17 -26.01 -13.54
CA GLY A 36 -7.99 -26.25 -12.71
C GLY A 36 -7.32 -24.98 -12.19
N PRO A 37 -6.20 -25.11 -11.46
CA PRO A 37 -5.45 -23.96 -10.99
C PRO A 37 -4.79 -23.21 -12.16
N ILE A 38 -4.79 -21.87 -12.08
CA ILE A 38 -4.21 -20.98 -13.09
C ILE A 38 -2.69 -20.92 -12.94
N TRP A 39 -2.19 -20.66 -11.73
CA TRP A 39 -0.78 -20.44 -11.50
C TRP A 39 -0.33 -20.80 -10.08
N GLY A 40 0.70 -21.64 -9.98
CA GLY A 40 1.33 -21.98 -8.69
C GLY A 40 0.32 -22.52 -7.66
N SER A 41 0.40 -21.99 -6.43
CA SER A 41 -0.48 -22.35 -5.31
C SER A 41 -1.64 -21.34 -5.14
N SER A 42 -2.10 -20.68 -6.21
CA SER A 42 -3.24 -19.78 -6.12
C SER A 42 -4.51 -20.56 -5.76
N ASN A 43 -5.32 -20.03 -4.84
CA ASN A 43 -6.66 -20.58 -4.57
C ASN A 43 -7.63 -20.34 -5.74
N LEU A 44 -7.28 -19.43 -6.65
CA LEU A 44 -8.06 -19.11 -7.82
C LEU A 44 -8.00 -20.24 -8.86
N ARG A 45 -9.18 -20.68 -9.31
CA ARG A 45 -9.35 -21.68 -10.37
C ARG A 45 -9.73 -20.98 -11.68
N GLY A 46 -9.25 -21.49 -12.80
CA GLY A 46 -9.69 -21.08 -14.12
C GLY A 46 -10.69 -22.08 -14.69
N LEU A 47 -11.75 -21.55 -15.29
CA LEU A 47 -12.67 -22.28 -16.16
C LEU A 47 -12.39 -21.83 -17.60
N TRP A 48 -11.62 -22.63 -18.34
CA TRP A 48 -11.31 -22.34 -19.74
C TRP A 48 -12.34 -22.99 -20.65
N MET A 49 -12.94 -22.17 -21.51
CA MET A 49 -13.95 -22.57 -22.47
C MET A 49 -13.41 -22.35 -23.87
N TYR A 50 -13.17 -23.44 -24.60
CA TYR A 50 -12.93 -23.35 -26.03
C TYR A 50 -14.27 -23.39 -26.76
N VAL A 51 -14.58 -22.33 -27.49
CA VAL A 51 -15.89 -22.12 -28.13
C VAL A 51 -15.76 -21.83 -29.62
N GLN A 52 -16.87 -22.02 -30.34
CA GLN A 52 -16.95 -21.69 -31.76
C GLN A 52 -17.16 -20.19 -31.98
N ASP A 53 -18.11 -19.56 -31.27
CA ASP A 53 -18.35 -18.12 -31.30
C ASP A 53 -18.00 -17.46 -29.96
N LYS A 54 -16.85 -16.78 -29.94
CA LYS A 54 -16.36 -16.07 -28.76
C LYS A 54 -17.25 -14.89 -28.37
N VAL A 55 -17.81 -14.17 -29.35
CA VAL A 55 -18.59 -12.95 -29.13
C VAL A 55 -19.95 -13.30 -28.52
N GLN A 56 -20.63 -14.29 -29.10
CA GLN A 56 -21.89 -14.80 -28.55
C GLN A 56 -21.70 -15.33 -27.12
N THR A 57 -20.62 -16.08 -26.90
CA THR A 57 -20.30 -16.62 -25.57
C THR A 57 -20.04 -15.49 -24.55
N TYR A 58 -19.30 -14.43 -24.92
CA TYR A 58 -19.10 -13.29 -24.03
C TYR A 58 -20.42 -12.58 -23.66
N ALA A 59 -21.40 -12.55 -24.56
CA ALA A 59 -22.71 -11.95 -24.27
C ALA A 59 -23.47 -12.72 -23.18
N LEU A 60 -23.29 -14.05 -23.10
CA LEU A 60 -23.86 -14.89 -22.02
C LEU A 60 -23.15 -14.65 -20.68
N PHE A 61 -21.85 -14.39 -20.68
CA PHE A 61 -21.05 -14.13 -19.48
C PHE A 61 -20.75 -12.64 -19.33
N THR A 62 -21.76 -11.86 -18.96
CA THR A 62 -21.62 -10.41 -18.74
C THR A 62 -20.49 -10.08 -17.76
N THR A 63 -19.93 -8.88 -17.84
CA THR A 63 -18.82 -8.44 -16.97
C THR A 63 -19.20 -8.51 -15.48
N THR A 64 -20.43 -8.12 -15.13
CA THR A 64 -20.96 -8.20 -13.76
C THR A 64 -21.05 -9.65 -13.30
N TYR A 65 -21.58 -10.54 -14.13
CA TYR A 65 -21.71 -11.96 -13.81
C TYR A 65 -20.34 -12.63 -13.58
N ARG A 66 -19.37 -12.36 -14.46
CA ARG A 66 -17.99 -12.86 -14.29
C ARG A 66 -17.33 -12.36 -13.02
N LYS A 67 -17.60 -11.11 -12.63
CA LYS A 67 -17.10 -10.55 -11.36
C LYS A 67 -17.71 -11.28 -10.15
N ASN A 68 -19.03 -11.52 -10.16
CA ASN A 68 -19.70 -12.24 -9.07
C ASN A 68 -19.15 -13.67 -8.92
N ILE A 69 -18.99 -14.41 -10.02
CA ILE A 69 -18.40 -15.76 -9.99
C ILE A 69 -16.96 -15.72 -9.45
N LEU A 70 -16.17 -14.73 -9.86
CA LEU A 70 -14.81 -14.57 -9.37
C LEU A 70 -14.79 -14.32 -7.85
N ASP A 71 -15.65 -13.43 -7.36
CA ASP A 71 -15.69 -13.04 -5.95
C ASP A 71 -16.25 -14.16 -5.06
N GLU A 72 -17.33 -14.83 -5.49
CA GLU A 72 -18.05 -15.84 -4.69
C GLU A 72 -17.45 -17.25 -4.82
N GLU A 73 -17.12 -17.69 -6.04
CA GLU A 73 -16.67 -19.07 -6.31
C GLU A 73 -15.15 -19.19 -6.48
N GLN A 74 -14.41 -18.07 -6.45
CA GLN A 74 -12.97 -18.01 -6.74
C GLN A 74 -12.64 -18.65 -8.10
N LEU A 75 -13.52 -18.40 -9.07
CA LEU A 75 -13.48 -19.00 -10.40
C LEU A 75 -13.37 -17.91 -11.48
N LEU A 76 -12.33 -17.99 -12.30
CA LEU A 76 -12.13 -17.08 -13.42
C LEU A 76 -12.58 -17.73 -14.73
N ILE A 77 -13.59 -17.14 -15.37
CA ILE A 77 -14.09 -17.61 -16.67
C ILE A 77 -13.23 -17.05 -17.79
N ILE A 78 -12.67 -17.95 -18.60
CA ILE A 78 -11.77 -17.64 -19.70
C ILE A 78 -12.33 -18.26 -20.97
N ILE A 79 -12.65 -17.42 -21.95
CA ILE A 79 -13.21 -17.87 -23.23
C ILE A 79 -12.11 -17.78 -24.29
N LEU A 80 -11.91 -18.87 -25.00
CA LEU A 80 -10.91 -19.05 -26.04
C LEU A 80 -11.59 -19.46 -27.35
N ASP A 81 -11.07 -18.99 -28.48
CA ASP A 81 -11.44 -19.44 -29.81
C ASP A 81 -10.25 -20.12 -30.54
N THR A 82 -10.47 -20.47 -31.81
CA THR A 82 -9.44 -21.13 -32.62
C THR A 82 -8.23 -20.22 -32.87
N ALA A 83 -8.44 -18.90 -32.96
CA ALA A 83 -7.36 -17.95 -33.18
C ALA A 83 -6.46 -17.86 -31.94
N ASP A 84 -7.05 -17.85 -30.73
CA ASP A 84 -6.31 -17.86 -29.47
C ASP A 84 -5.45 -19.13 -29.35
N LEU A 85 -6.04 -20.31 -29.58
CA LEU A 85 -5.31 -21.58 -29.52
C LEU A 85 -4.21 -21.66 -30.58
N THR A 86 -4.45 -21.09 -31.77
CA THR A 86 -3.45 -21.02 -32.84
C THR A 86 -2.30 -20.10 -32.47
N TYR A 87 -2.59 -18.94 -31.89
CA TYR A 87 -1.57 -18.03 -31.37
C TYR A 87 -0.74 -18.68 -30.27
N HIS A 88 -1.37 -19.42 -29.35
CA HIS A 88 -0.66 -20.18 -28.30
C HIS A 88 0.35 -21.18 -28.85
N LYS A 89 0.06 -21.83 -29.98
CA LYS A 89 1.03 -22.69 -30.67
C LYS A 89 2.28 -21.94 -31.10
N THR A 90 2.13 -20.68 -31.54
CA THR A 90 3.26 -19.86 -31.98
C THR A 90 4.17 -19.41 -30.83
N ILE A 91 3.63 -19.29 -29.62
CA ILE A 91 4.35 -18.81 -28.43
C ILE A 91 4.76 -19.93 -27.47
N GLY A 92 4.80 -21.19 -27.92
CA GLY A 92 5.33 -22.29 -27.10
C GLY A 92 4.30 -23.09 -26.29
N ASN A 93 3.01 -22.95 -26.60
CA ASN A 93 1.88 -23.69 -26.00
C ASN A 93 1.87 -23.65 -24.46
N THR A 94 2.11 -22.48 -23.85
CA THR A 94 2.21 -22.34 -22.39
C THR A 94 1.00 -22.89 -21.66
N LEU A 95 -0.20 -22.54 -22.14
CA LEU A 95 -1.44 -22.99 -21.56
C LEU A 95 -1.58 -24.51 -21.55
N PHE A 96 -1.16 -25.21 -22.60
CA PHE A 96 -1.23 -26.68 -22.67
C PHE A 96 -0.18 -27.37 -21.80
N LYS A 97 0.83 -26.65 -21.31
CA LYS A 97 1.80 -27.16 -20.33
C LYS A 97 1.33 -26.99 -18.90
N THR A 98 0.49 -25.99 -18.61
CA THR A 98 0.09 -25.65 -17.25
C THR A 98 -1.37 -25.94 -16.95
N SER A 99 -2.27 -25.44 -17.80
CA SER A 99 -3.68 -25.22 -17.45
C SER A 99 -4.64 -26.08 -18.27
N LEU A 100 -4.39 -26.22 -19.57
CA LEU A 100 -5.22 -26.98 -20.53
C LEU A 100 -4.73 -28.43 -20.69
N LEU A 101 -4.48 -29.10 -19.57
CA LEU A 101 -4.03 -30.50 -19.56
C LEU A 101 -5.20 -31.44 -19.87
N PRO A 102 -4.96 -32.59 -20.55
CA PRO A 102 -6.01 -33.59 -20.78
C PRO A 102 -6.70 -34.08 -19.50
N SER A 103 -5.95 -34.18 -18.39
CA SER A 103 -6.48 -34.57 -17.08
C SER A 103 -7.41 -33.53 -16.44
N ARG A 104 -7.50 -32.32 -16.99
CA ARG A 104 -8.32 -31.21 -16.49
C ARG A 104 -9.56 -30.96 -17.34
N ILE A 105 -9.79 -31.76 -18.37
CA ILE A 105 -10.99 -31.66 -19.21
C ILE A 105 -12.18 -32.15 -18.40
N ILE A 106 -13.19 -31.31 -18.25
CA ILE A 106 -14.45 -31.68 -17.61
C ILE A 106 -15.56 -31.95 -18.63
N CYS A 107 -15.46 -31.39 -19.84
CA CYS A 107 -16.38 -31.67 -20.94
C CYS A 107 -15.72 -31.46 -22.30
N GLN A 108 -16.06 -32.31 -23.27
CA GLN A 108 -15.65 -32.19 -24.66
C GLN A 108 -16.79 -32.64 -25.58
N THR A 109 -17.38 -31.72 -26.34
CA THR A 109 -18.59 -31.99 -27.14
C THR A 109 -18.29 -32.49 -28.54
N THR A 110 -17.06 -32.28 -29.03
CA THR A 110 -16.63 -32.67 -30.38
C THR A 110 -15.47 -33.66 -30.33
N ALA A 111 -15.42 -34.58 -31.29
CA ALA A 111 -14.32 -35.53 -31.46
C ALA A 111 -13.04 -34.89 -32.01
N ILE A 112 -12.96 -33.56 -32.07
CA ILE A 112 -11.78 -32.85 -32.58
C ILE A 112 -10.62 -33.13 -31.62
N PRO A 113 -9.53 -33.75 -32.09
CA PRO A 113 -8.38 -34.01 -31.25
C PRO A 113 -7.80 -32.68 -30.79
N LEU A 114 -7.63 -32.54 -29.48
CA LEU A 114 -7.00 -31.37 -28.90
C LEU A 114 -5.57 -31.22 -29.45
N PRO A 115 -5.08 -29.98 -29.62
CA PRO A 115 -3.69 -29.75 -29.97
C PRO A 115 -2.78 -30.57 -29.07
N HIS A 116 -1.94 -31.41 -29.67
CA HIS A 116 -0.95 -32.15 -28.88
C HIS A 116 -0.06 -31.14 -28.14
N PRO A 117 0.25 -31.38 -26.85
CA PRO A 117 1.17 -30.55 -26.11
C PRO A 117 2.55 -30.66 -26.78
N VAL A 118 2.86 -29.71 -27.65
CA VAL A 118 4.19 -29.59 -28.26
C VAL A 118 5.11 -29.01 -27.19
N SER A 119 6.22 -29.68 -26.93
CA SER A 119 7.25 -29.21 -25.99
C SER A 119 8.12 -28.11 -26.61
N SER A 120 7.52 -27.10 -27.24
CA SER A 120 8.26 -25.98 -27.83
C SER A 120 8.72 -25.04 -26.72
N SER A 121 10.00 -24.69 -26.68
CA SER A 121 10.53 -23.74 -25.69
C SER A 121 9.96 -22.33 -25.88
N LEU A 122 9.86 -21.57 -24.79
CA LEU A 122 9.46 -20.16 -24.78
C LEU A 122 10.55 -19.18 -25.21
N VAL A 123 11.77 -19.65 -25.48
CA VAL A 123 12.94 -18.81 -25.74
C VAL A 123 12.67 -17.72 -26.79
N ASN A 124 12.05 -18.07 -27.93
CA ASN A 124 11.76 -17.11 -28.99
C ASN A 124 10.73 -16.05 -28.55
N PHE A 125 9.72 -16.44 -27.77
CA PHE A 125 8.73 -15.52 -27.24
C PHE A 125 9.33 -14.59 -26.18
N ILE A 126 10.22 -15.10 -25.33
CA ILE A 126 10.96 -14.30 -24.33
C ILE A 126 11.84 -13.27 -25.04
N ALA A 127 12.56 -13.66 -26.09
CA ALA A 127 13.39 -12.75 -26.88
C ALA A 127 12.53 -11.64 -27.53
N LEU A 128 11.44 -12.01 -28.20
CA LEU A 128 10.51 -11.05 -28.81
C LEU A 128 9.92 -10.06 -27.78
N TYR A 129 9.56 -10.57 -26.59
CA TYR A 129 9.11 -9.74 -25.48
C TYR A 129 10.17 -8.74 -25.05
N GLN A 130 11.41 -9.19 -24.87
CA GLN A 130 12.53 -8.33 -24.46
C GLN A 130 12.81 -7.24 -25.49
N ASP A 131 12.82 -7.57 -26.78
CA ASP A 131 13.04 -6.61 -27.86
C ASP A 131 11.93 -5.56 -27.90
N LYS A 132 10.66 -5.99 -27.83
CA LYS A 132 9.52 -5.06 -27.82
C LYS A 132 9.48 -4.21 -26.56
N HIS A 133 9.82 -4.77 -25.40
CA HIS A 133 9.94 -4.01 -24.15
C HIS A 133 11.05 -2.95 -24.23
N ALA A 134 12.21 -3.28 -24.81
CA ALA A 134 13.30 -2.34 -25.03
C ALA A 134 12.89 -1.20 -25.97
N LEU A 135 12.19 -1.52 -27.06
CA LEU A 135 11.65 -0.52 -27.99
C LEU A 135 10.64 0.43 -27.30
N LEU A 136 9.65 -0.12 -26.59
CA LEU A 136 8.67 0.69 -25.85
C LEU A 136 9.34 1.55 -24.76
N SER A 137 10.36 1.02 -24.09
CA SER A 137 11.15 1.75 -23.09
C SER A 137 11.90 2.92 -23.71
N SER A 138 12.45 2.74 -24.92
CA SER A 138 13.10 3.81 -25.68
C SER A 138 12.11 4.92 -25.98
N TYR A 139 10.97 4.58 -26.61
CA TYR A 139 9.92 5.55 -26.90
C TYR A 139 9.46 6.30 -25.65
N CYS A 140 9.15 5.59 -24.55
CA CYS A 140 8.74 6.24 -23.31
C CYS A 140 9.83 7.19 -22.77
N SER A 141 11.10 6.87 -22.94
CA SER A 141 12.21 7.73 -22.52
C SER A 141 12.25 9.02 -23.35
N ASP A 142 12.04 8.91 -24.66
CA ASP A 142 11.95 10.05 -25.58
C ASP A 142 10.77 10.96 -25.25
N PHE A 143 9.66 10.41 -24.72
CA PHE A 143 8.54 11.21 -24.23
C PHE A 143 8.81 11.90 -22.89
N VAL A 144 9.52 11.22 -21.97
CA VAL A 144 9.75 11.71 -20.61
C VAL A 144 10.87 12.75 -20.55
N ALA A 145 11.96 12.57 -21.31
CA ALA A 145 13.12 13.47 -21.27
C ALA A 145 12.78 14.97 -21.53
N PRO A 146 11.96 15.31 -22.52
CA PRO A 146 11.51 16.69 -22.77
C PRO A 146 10.27 17.09 -21.96
N ASN A 147 9.76 16.25 -21.06
CA ASN A 147 8.54 16.48 -20.27
C ASN A 147 7.29 16.71 -21.14
N TYR A 148 7.09 15.94 -22.21
CA TYR A 148 5.90 16.09 -23.06
C TYR A 148 4.60 15.79 -22.31
N CYS A 149 3.56 16.59 -22.58
CA CYS A 149 2.18 16.28 -22.20
C CYS A 149 1.79 14.91 -22.80
N GLY A 150 1.35 13.98 -21.96
CA GLY A 150 1.03 12.60 -22.37
C GLY A 150 2.13 11.55 -22.12
N SER A 151 3.28 11.91 -21.55
CA SER A 151 4.33 10.94 -21.19
C SER A 151 3.83 9.85 -20.23
N SER A 152 2.96 10.20 -19.27
CA SER A 152 2.33 9.21 -18.38
C SER A 152 1.45 8.23 -19.15
N HIS A 153 0.74 8.67 -20.19
CA HIS A 153 -0.05 7.78 -21.04
C HIS A 153 0.84 6.80 -21.81
N ALA A 154 1.96 7.27 -22.38
CA ALA A 154 2.93 6.39 -23.04
C ALA A 154 3.47 5.31 -22.07
N LEU A 155 3.80 5.70 -20.84
CA LEU A 155 4.23 4.77 -19.80
C LEU A 155 3.13 3.76 -19.42
N LEU A 156 1.87 4.20 -19.27
CA LEU A 156 0.74 3.31 -19.02
C LEU A 156 0.51 2.33 -20.18
N LYS A 157 0.71 2.75 -21.44
CA LYS A 157 0.67 1.84 -22.59
C LYS A 157 1.80 0.80 -22.56
N SER A 158 3.02 1.20 -22.18
CA SER A 158 4.12 0.25 -21.99
C SER A 158 3.81 -0.75 -20.85
N LEU A 159 3.22 -0.30 -19.75
CA LEU A 159 2.78 -1.17 -18.65
C LEU A 159 1.68 -2.14 -19.10
N THR A 160 0.73 -1.65 -19.90
CA THR A 160 -0.35 -2.47 -20.46
C THR A 160 0.22 -3.63 -21.28
N TYR A 161 1.26 -3.40 -22.08
CA TYR A 161 1.91 -4.47 -22.85
C TYR A 161 2.51 -5.56 -21.95
N ASP A 162 3.18 -5.20 -20.86
CA ASP A 162 3.71 -6.18 -19.90
C ASP A 162 2.58 -7.01 -19.23
N ILE A 163 1.43 -6.39 -18.97
CA ILE A 163 0.22 -7.07 -18.45
C ILE A 163 -0.40 -7.98 -19.50
N ASP A 164 -0.51 -7.53 -20.75
CA ASP A 164 -1.01 -8.34 -21.88
C ASP A 164 -0.20 -9.63 -22.00
N VAL A 165 1.13 -9.56 -21.83
CA VAL A 165 2.03 -10.72 -21.87
C VAL A 165 1.72 -11.68 -20.72
N LEU A 166 1.56 -11.19 -19.48
CA LEU A 166 1.22 -12.03 -18.33
C LEU A 166 -0.13 -12.72 -18.51
N GLU A 167 -1.15 -11.98 -18.92
CA GLU A 167 -2.50 -12.53 -19.16
C GLU A 167 -2.49 -13.52 -20.31
N THR A 168 -1.75 -13.24 -21.38
CA THR A 168 -1.58 -14.18 -22.50
C THR A 168 -1.02 -15.51 -22.01
N VAL A 169 0.11 -15.51 -21.28
CA VAL A 169 0.77 -16.78 -20.92
C VAL A 169 0.08 -17.54 -19.80
N LEU A 170 -0.64 -16.85 -18.91
CA LEU A 170 -1.33 -17.45 -17.75
C LEU A 170 -2.80 -17.78 -18.02
N LEU A 171 -3.52 -16.87 -18.67
CA LEU A 171 -4.96 -16.97 -18.91
C LEU A 171 -5.23 -17.45 -20.34
N GLY A 172 -4.39 -17.07 -21.29
CA GLY A 172 -4.52 -17.41 -22.69
C GLY A 172 -4.76 -16.19 -23.57
N VAL A 173 -5.44 -15.21 -23.00
CA VAL A 173 -5.88 -14.03 -23.73
C VAL A 173 -5.75 -12.79 -22.84
N PRO A 174 -5.33 -11.64 -23.40
CA PRO A 174 -5.42 -10.37 -22.72
C PRO A 174 -6.88 -10.02 -22.38
N GLN A 175 -7.11 -9.47 -21.19
CA GLN A 175 -8.42 -9.04 -20.69
C GLN A 175 -8.70 -7.58 -21.09
N THR A 176 -8.63 -7.27 -22.39
CA THR A 176 -8.69 -5.88 -22.90
C THR A 176 -9.99 -5.15 -22.64
N ALA A 177 -11.10 -5.86 -22.40
CA ALA A 177 -12.38 -5.28 -22.02
C ALA A 177 -12.41 -4.75 -20.57
N ALA A 178 -11.47 -5.17 -19.72
CA ALA A 178 -11.36 -4.72 -18.35
C ALA A 178 -10.42 -3.51 -18.23
N THR A 179 -10.68 -2.65 -17.24
CA THR A 179 -9.80 -1.52 -16.93
C THR A 179 -8.44 -2.00 -16.42
N LEU A 180 -7.40 -1.18 -16.57
CA LEU A 180 -6.05 -1.48 -16.09
C LEU A 180 -6.03 -1.85 -14.60
N THR A 181 -6.82 -1.15 -13.77
CA THR A 181 -6.99 -1.43 -12.35
C THR A 181 -7.52 -2.85 -12.11
N HIS A 182 -8.60 -3.24 -12.78
CA HIS A 182 -9.18 -4.58 -12.64
C HIS A 182 -8.20 -5.69 -13.06
N ARG A 183 -7.49 -5.45 -14.17
CA ARG A 183 -6.46 -6.38 -14.68
C ARG A 183 -5.31 -6.57 -13.70
N LEU A 184 -4.82 -5.48 -13.10
CA LEU A 184 -3.79 -5.52 -12.06
C LEU A 184 -4.28 -6.26 -10.79
N LEU A 185 -5.50 -5.97 -10.33
CA LEU A 185 -6.09 -6.64 -9.16
C LEU A 185 -6.22 -8.15 -9.37
N LEU A 186 -6.64 -8.58 -10.56
CA LEU A 186 -6.68 -10.00 -10.93
C LEU A 186 -5.27 -10.62 -10.89
N LEU A 187 -4.29 -9.96 -11.51
CA LEU A 187 -2.91 -10.44 -11.51
C LEU A 187 -2.25 -10.43 -10.12
N GLU A 188 -2.68 -9.59 -9.18
CA GLU A 188 -2.23 -9.64 -7.79
C GLU A 188 -2.64 -10.92 -7.06
N GLN A 189 -3.81 -11.48 -7.39
CA GLN A 189 -4.27 -12.74 -6.82
C GLN A 189 -3.45 -13.93 -7.35
N LEU A 190 -2.98 -13.84 -8.59
CA LEU A 190 -2.16 -14.86 -9.24
C LEU A 190 -0.68 -14.73 -8.90
N ILE A 191 -0.16 -13.50 -8.89
CA ILE A 191 1.26 -13.19 -8.69
C ILE A 191 1.37 -12.19 -7.52
N PRO A 192 1.54 -12.66 -6.27
CA PRO A 192 1.57 -11.78 -5.10
C PRO A 192 2.60 -10.64 -5.16
N LYS A 193 3.69 -10.80 -5.93
CA LYS A 193 4.69 -9.74 -6.15
C LYS A 193 4.11 -8.50 -6.86
N MET A 194 3.00 -8.63 -7.58
CA MET A 194 2.30 -7.51 -8.24
C MET A 194 1.80 -6.47 -7.22
N LYS A 195 1.46 -6.89 -5.99
CA LYS A 195 1.07 -5.98 -4.88
C LYS A 195 2.11 -4.91 -4.60
N THR A 196 3.35 -5.13 -5.02
CA THR A 196 4.45 -4.20 -4.78
C THR A 196 4.58 -3.10 -5.83
N LEU A 197 3.69 -3.05 -6.82
CA LEU A 197 3.72 -2.09 -7.92
C LEU A 197 3.09 -0.76 -7.54
N PHE A 198 1.84 -0.74 -7.10
CA PHE A 198 1.07 0.49 -6.87
C PHE A 198 0.52 0.56 -5.44
N VAL A 199 0.51 1.77 -4.86
CA VAL A 199 -0.22 2.03 -3.61
C VAL A 199 -1.72 2.05 -3.88
N LYS A 200 -2.48 1.29 -3.09
CA LYS A 200 -3.94 1.27 -3.11
C LYS A 200 -4.52 2.51 -2.41
N ARG A 201 -5.57 3.08 -2.98
CA ARG A 201 -6.44 4.07 -2.32
C ARG A 201 -7.46 3.34 -1.44
N GLU A 202 -8.06 2.32 -2.03
CA GLU A 202 -9.03 1.40 -1.44
C GLU A 202 -8.82 -0.01 -2.03
N ALA A 203 -9.63 -0.99 -1.64
CA ALA A 203 -9.39 -2.38 -2.00
C ALA A 203 -9.33 -2.62 -3.52
N ASP A 204 -10.14 -1.87 -4.26
CA ASP A 204 -10.42 -1.99 -5.70
C ASP A 204 -9.86 -0.84 -6.55
N ALA A 205 -9.09 0.09 -5.96
CA ALA A 205 -8.56 1.24 -6.67
C ALA A 205 -7.11 1.59 -6.31
N TYR A 206 -6.32 2.00 -7.31
CA TYR A 206 -4.92 2.40 -7.14
C TYR A 206 -4.80 3.91 -7.25
N TYR A 207 -4.15 4.52 -6.25
CA TYR A 207 -4.09 5.97 -6.13
C TYR A 207 -3.59 6.66 -7.41
N ILE A 208 -2.42 6.26 -7.94
CA ILE A 208 -1.86 6.90 -9.16
C ILE A 208 -2.74 6.68 -10.38
N LEU A 209 -3.39 5.51 -10.51
CA LEU A 209 -4.23 5.24 -11.68
C LEU A 209 -5.53 6.04 -11.62
N ASP A 210 -6.12 6.19 -10.43
CA ASP A 210 -7.30 7.01 -10.23
C ASP A 210 -6.97 8.50 -10.44
N ASP A 211 -5.84 8.96 -9.91
CA ASP A 211 -5.36 10.34 -10.06
C ASP A 211 -5.21 10.69 -11.55
N LEU A 212 -4.51 9.85 -12.31
CA LEU A 212 -4.35 10.00 -13.77
C LEU A 212 -5.67 9.85 -14.56
N ALA A 213 -6.68 9.17 -14.02
CA ALA A 213 -7.98 9.02 -14.66
C ALA A 213 -8.91 10.21 -14.41
N GLN A 214 -8.69 10.97 -13.33
CA GLN A 214 -9.48 12.14 -12.95
C GLN A 214 -8.96 13.45 -13.58
N GLU A 215 -7.86 13.41 -14.33
CA GLU A 215 -7.16 14.62 -14.79
C GLU A 215 -8.00 15.51 -15.73
N ILE A 216 -8.43 16.62 -15.12
CA ILE A 216 -8.67 17.96 -15.66
C ILE A 216 -7.29 18.59 -15.96
N GLU A 217 -7.20 19.50 -16.94
CA GLU A 217 -5.99 20.11 -17.54
C GLU A 217 -4.88 20.65 -16.60
N ASP A 218 -5.07 20.69 -15.28
CA ASP A 218 -4.24 21.41 -14.31
C ASP A 218 -3.17 20.60 -13.56
N VAL A 219 -3.15 19.25 -13.63
CA VAL A 219 -2.04 18.45 -13.07
C VAL A 219 -0.99 18.23 -14.16
N PRO A 220 0.29 18.60 -13.94
CA PRO A 220 1.31 18.35 -14.94
C PRO A 220 1.43 16.85 -15.20
N TYR A 221 1.07 16.41 -16.41
CA TYR A 221 1.10 15.02 -16.91
C TYR A 221 2.39 14.23 -16.62
N THR A 222 3.45 14.91 -16.16
CA THR A 222 4.77 14.35 -15.88
C THR A 222 4.99 13.99 -14.40
N MET A 223 4.06 14.34 -13.51
CA MET A 223 4.24 14.24 -12.07
C MET A 223 4.54 12.80 -11.61
N TRP A 224 3.85 11.83 -12.19
CA TRP A 224 4.04 10.41 -11.89
C TRP A 224 5.07 9.69 -12.78
N ASN A 225 5.70 10.34 -13.76
CA ASN A 225 6.63 9.71 -14.71
C ASN A 225 7.72 8.88 -14.02
N THR A 226 8.37 9.47 -13.00
CA THR A 226 9.46 8.78 -12.28
C THR A 226 8.94 7.55 -11.53
N ALA A 227 7.73 7.61 -10.99
CA ALA A 227 7.10 6.48 -10.32
C ALA A 227 6.74 5.39 -11.33
N LEU A 228 6.07 5.76 -12.43
CA LEU A 228 5.67 4.85 -13.51
C LEU A 228 6.87 4.16 -14.16
N GLN A 229 7.98 4.85 -14.39
CA GLN A 229 9.23 4.22 -14.88
C GLN A 229 9.79 3.18 -13.92
N LYS A 230 9.74 3.45 -12.60
CA LYS A 230 10.17 2.47 -11.58
C LYS A 230 9.24 1.27 -11.53
N ILE A 231 7.94 1.50 -11.67
CA ILE A 231 6.91 0.46 -11.73
C ILE A 231 7.14 -0.40 -12.96
N GLN A 232 7.35 0.19 -14.14
CA GLN A 232 7.60 -0.50 -15.40
C GLN A 232 8.84 -1.41 -15.31
N LYS A 233 9.96 -0.90 -14.79
CA LYS A 233 11.16 -1.72 -14.56
C LYS A 233 10.91 -2.88 -13.61
N LYS A 234 10.02 -2.70 -12.63
CA LYS A 234 9.67 -3.72 -11.64
C LYS A 234 8.73 -4.77 -12.24
N LEU A 235 7.72 -4.33 -12.99
CA LEU A 235 6.79 -5.19 -13.70
C LEU A 235 7.53 -6.04 -14.73
N HIS A 236 8.41 -5.45 -15.54
CA HIS A 236 9.27 -6.18 -16.47
C HIS A 236 10.01 -7.35 -15.82
N ARG A 237 10.60 -7.13 -14.63
CA ARG A 237 11.26 -8.18 -13.86
C ARG A 237 10.30 -9.27 -13.36
N ILE A 238 9.06 -8.91 -13.06
CA ILE A 238 8.01 -9.88 -12.72
C ILE A 238 7.63 -10.70 -13.95
N VAL A 239 7.44 -10.06 -15.11
CA VAL A 239 7.13 -10.74 -16.38
C VAL A 239 8.23 -11.74 -16.73
N LEU A 240 9.49 -11.31 -16.77
CA LEU A 240 10.61 -12.21 -17.05
C LEU A 240 10.67 -13.37 -16.05
N PHE A 241 10.44 -13.11 -14.76
CA PHE A 241 10.40 -14.17 -13.76
C PHE A 241 9.31 -15.21 -14.05
N VAL A 242 8.10 -14.78 -14.42
CA VAL A 242 7.00 -15.69 -14.77
C VAL A 242 7.32 -16.49 -16.03
N LEU A 243 7.83 -15.84 -17.08
CA LEU A 243 8.22 -16.52 -18.32
C LEU A 243 9.35 -17.53 -18.11
N GLU A 244 10.37 -17.18 -17.32
CA GLU A 244 11.47 -18.09 -16.95
C GLU A 244 10.95 -19.31 -16.17
N GLN A 245 9.96 -19.13 -15.29
CA GLN A 245 9.34 -20.25 -14.55
C GLN A 245 8.52 -21.16 -15.47
N LEU A 246 7.85 -20.61 -16.47
CA LEU A 246 7.08 -21.38 -17.47
C LEU A 246 7.97 -22.17 -18.44
N ASP A 247 9.16 -21.64 -18.78
CA ASP A 247 10.11 -22.31 -19.67
C ASP A 247 10.96 -23.37 -18.95
N ALA A 248 11.09 -23.26 -17.62
CA ALA A 248 11.88 -24.19 -16.83
C ALA A 248 11.26 -25.59 -16.85
N SER A 249 11.98 -26.55 -17.46
CA SER A 249 11.71 -27.98 -17.27
C SER A 249 11.70 -28.32 -15.77
N PRO A 250 10.82 -29.23 -15.28
CA PRO A 250 10.76 -29.64 -13.88
C PRO A 250 12.09 -30.18 -13.30
N THR A 251 13.08 -30.46 -14.15
CA THR A 251 14.43 -30.90 -13.75
C THR A 251 15.43 -29.76 -13.49
N ARG A 252 15.12 -28.51 -13.86
CA ARG A 252 15.98 -27.37 -13.54
C ARG A 252 15.71 -26.90 -12.12
N ILE A 253 16.54 -27.40 -11.18
CA ILE A 253 16.67 -26.84 -9.83
C ILE A 253 16.75 -25.32 -9.99
N PRO A 254 15.81 -24.54 -9.40
CA PRO A 254 15.83 -23.11 -9.54
C PRO A 254 17.18 -22.63 -9.02
N ARG A 255 17.99 -22.02 -9.90
CA ARG A 255 19.20 -21.31 -9.48
C ARG A 255 18.73 -20.34 -8.40
N LYS A 256 19.03 -20.64 -7.13
CA LYS A 256 18.84 -19.71 -6.03
C LYS A 256 19.58 -18.45 -6.45
N ARG A 257 18.85 -17.45 -6.96
CA ARG A 257 19.39 -16.10 -7.08
C ARG A 257 19.81 -15.78 -5.65
N ASN A 258 21.12 -15.75 -5.43
CA ASN A 258 21.75 -15.33 -4.19
C ASN A 258 21.46 -13.84 -4.01
N GLY A 259 20.18 -13.48 -3.84
CA GLY A 259 19.82 -12.25 -3.20
C GLY A 259 20.42 -12.38 -1.81
N ARG A 260 21.48 -11.62 -1.56
CA ARG A 260 22.01 -11.40 -0.21
C ARG A 260 20.79 -11.00 0.63
N LYS A 261 20.19 -11.98 1.32
CA LYS A 261 19.31 -11.69 2.45
C LYS A 261 20.25 -11.02 3.43
N GLN A 262 20.29 -9.68 3.42
CA GLN A 262 20.88 -8.95 4.53
C GLN A 262 20.19 -9.54 5.75
N LYS A 263 20.92 -10.33 6.54
CA LYS A 263 20.48 -10.80 7.85
C LYS A 263 20.28 -9.54 8.67
N LYS A 264 19.10 -8.94 8.57
CA LYS A 264 18.72 -7.84 9.44
C LYS A 264 18.78 -8.38 10.84
N LYS A 265 19.57 -7.74 11.70
CA LYS A 265 19.56 -8.05 13.11
C LYS A 265 18.10 -7.93 13.58
N PRO A 266 17.53 -8.96 14.23
CA PRO A 266 16.18 -8.87 14.74
C PRO A 266 16.10 -7.70 15.71
N PHE A 267 14.98 -6.97 15.66
CA PHE A 267 14.77 -5.85 16.55
C PHE A 267 14.63 -6.35 17.99
N THR A 268 15.50 -5.86 18.87
CA THR A 268 15.68 -6.39 20.24
C THR A 268 14.40 -6.38 21.08
N TYR A 269 13.46 -5.47 20.81
CA TYR A 269 12.25 -5.27 21.63
C TYR A 269 10.97 -5.65 20.92
N GLN A 270 11.04 -6.58 19.95
CA GLN A 270 9.89 -7.02 19.17
C GLN A 270 8.76 -7.56 20.06
N GLU A 271 9.09 -8.22 21.17
CA GLU A 271 8.10 -8.74 22.13
C GLU A 271 7.22 -7.64 22.74
N LYS A 272 7.77 -6.44 22.95
CA LYS A 272 7.01 -5.28 23.46
C LYS A 272 5.98 -4.76 22.46
N LEU A 273 6.16 -5.09 21.17
CA LEU A 273 5.23 -4.76 20.08
C LEU A 273 4.26 -5.91 19.79
N ALA A 274 4.35 -7.06 20.48
CA ALA A 274 3.51 -8.23 20.22
C ALA A 274 2.00 -7.94 20.25
N PRO A 275 1.45 -7.13 21.19
CA PRO A 275 0.02 -6.80 21.19
C PRO A 275 -0.42 -6.14 19.88
N LEU A 276 0.42 -5.27 19.32
CA LEU A 276 0.15 -4.59 18.06
C LEU A 276 0.27 -5.55 16.87
N LEU A 277 1.29 -6.43 16.86
CA LEU A 277 1.52 -7.39 15.77
C LEU A 277 0.42 -8.45 15.67
N ARG A 278 -0.23 -8.83 16.78
CA ARG A 278 -1.33 -9.81 16.82
C ARG A 278 -2.62 -9.34 16.12
N THR A 279 -2.76 -8.05 15.84
CA THR A 279 -3.96 -7.48 15.22
C THR A 279 -4.10 -7.83 13.72
N ASN A 280 -3.04 -8.33 13.06
CA ASN A 280 -2.97 -8.50 11.60
C ASN A 280 -3.22 -7.22 10.78
N GLN A 281 -3.25 -6.05 11.42
CA GLN A 281 -3.50 -4.74 10.80
C GLN A 281 -2.21 -3.98 10.46
N VAL A 282 -1.05 -4.48 10.87
CA VAL A 282 0.25 -3.86 10.61
C VAL A 282 0.88 -4.40 9.32
N GLU A 283 1.23 -3.48 8.43
CA GLU A 283 2.00 -3.79 7.22
C GLU A 283 3.49 -3.84 7.50
N GLU A 284 4.05 -2.72 7.99
CA GLU A 284 5.48 -2.54 8.19
C GLU A 284 5.73 -1.67 9.43
N ILE A 285 6.85 -1.89 10.11
CA ILE A 285 7.31 -1.01 11.20
C ILE A 285 8.74 -0.56 10.91
N TYR A 286 8.99 0.73 11.07
CA TYR A 286 10.29 1.37 10.88
C TYR A 286 10.76 2.01 12.19
N GLN A 287 11.93 1.61 12.68
CA GLN A 287 12.65 2.32 13.73
C GLN A 287 13.47 3.44 13.09
N PHE A 288 13.11 4.69 13.36
CA PHE A 288 13.79 5.84 12.74
C PHE A 288 14.59 6.69 13.71
N HIS A 289 14.36 6.54 15.01
CA HIS A 289 15.18 7.22 16.00
C HIS A 289 15.32 6.45 17.30
N GLU A 290 16.41 6.71 18.01
CA GLU A 290 16.72 6.15 19.31
C GLU A 290 17.51 7.17 20.14
N ILE A 291 17.08 7.38 21.37
CA ILE A 291 17.75 8.24 22.35
C ILE A 291 18.02 7.43 23.62
N LEU A 292 19.23 7.55 24.17
CA LEU A 292 19.58 7.01 25.46
C LEU A 292 19.57 8.14 26.50
N TYR A 293 18.68 8.04 27.48
CA TYR A 293 18.66 8.93 28.64
C TYR A 293 19.45 8.29 29.78
N LEU A 294 20.54 8.93 30.16
CA LEU A 294 21.35 8.55 31.32
C LEU A 294 20.81 9.29 32.55
N HIS A 295 20.08 8.59 33.43
CA HIS A 295 19.73 9.12 34.74
C HIS A 295 20.72 8.55 35.78
N PRO A 296 20.96 9.26 36.90
CA PRO A 296 21.97 8.87 37.89
C PRO A 296 21.85 7.43 38.44
N ARG A 297 20.66 6.81 38.32
CA ARG A 297 20.39 5.45 38.83
C ARG A 297 19.88 4.45 37.78
N LYS A 298 19.56 4.89 36.55
CA LYS A 298 18.98 4.04 35.49
C LYS A 298 19.31 4.57 34.10
N GLN A 299 19.62 3.67 33.17
CA GLN A 299 19.60 3.98 31.75
C GLN A 299 18.18 3.77 31.22
N GLN A 300 17.62 4.76 30.54
CA GLN A 300 16.33 4.64 29.89
C GLN A 300 16.50 4.87 28.39
N LYS A 301 16.09 3.89 27.59
CA LYS A 301 16.14 3.95 26.14
C LYS A 301 14.80 4.41 25.59
N HIS A 302 14.80 5.25 24.58
CA HIS A 302 13.59 5.75 23.96
C HIS A 302 13.66 5.55 22.45
N VAL A 303 12.73 4.77 21.92
CA VAL A 303 12.71 4.32 20.53
C VAL A 303 11.51 4.94 19.81
N TYR A 304 11.75 5.52 18.63
CA TYR A 304 10.74 6.12 17.79
C TYR A 304 10.43 5.21 16.60
N LEU A 305 9.15 4.88 16.46
CA LEU A 305 8.67 3.95 15.44
C LEU A 305 7.61 4.61 14.56
N LEU A 306 7.71 4.37 13.25
CA LEU A 306 6.61 4.54 12.30
C LEU A 306 5.96 3.18 12.06
N VAL A 307 4.68 3.08 12.31
CA VAL A 307 3.82 1.92 12.09
C VAL A 307 2.97 2.22 10.85
N ILE A 308 3.15 1.43 9.80
CA ILE A 308 2.28 1.48 8.62
C ILE A 308 1.18 0.44 8.82
N THR A 309 -0.08 0.89 8.82
CA THR A 309 -1.27 0.04 8.98
C THR A 309 -1.99 -0.16 7.65
N LYS A 310 -2.71 -1.28 7.52
CA LYS A 310 -3.54 -1.59 6.34
C LYS A 310 -4.66 -0.56 6.17
N GLU A 311 -5.31 -0.24 7.29
CA GLU A 311 -6.42 0.69 7.38
C GLU A 311 -6.15 1.78 8.41
N ASN A 312 -6.97 2.83 8.39
CA ASN A 312 -6.86 3.93 9.35
C ASN A 312 -6.98 3.38 10.79
N PRO A 313 -6.11 3.81 11.74
CA PRO A 313 -6.10 3.23 13.07
C PRO A 313 -7.47 3.30 13.77
N THR A 314 -8.05 2.14 14.00
CA THR A 314 -9.32 1.97 14.73
C THR A 314 -9.17 2.40 16.20
N LYS A 315 -10.28 2.51 16.93
CA LYS A 315 -10.24 2.79 18.39
C LYS A 315 -9.40 1.76 19.14
N GLU A 316 -9.47 0.50 18.72
CA GLU A 316 -8.71 -0.60 19.29
C GLU A 316 -7.21 -0.44 19.06
N ILE A 317 -6.78 -0.21 17.81
CA ILE A 317 -5.35 0.01 17.51
C ILE A 317 -4.83 1.24 18.26
N LYS A 318 -5.61 2.33 18.28
CA LYS A 318 -5.25 3.54 19.05
C LYS A 318 -5.06 3.25 20.54
N LYS A 319 -5.89 2.39 21.13
CA LYS A 319 -5.75 1.95 22.52
C LYS A 319 -4.48 1.14 22.73
N ILE A 320 -4.20 0.17 21.85
CA ILE A 320 -2.96 -0.64 21.92
C ILE A 320 -1.72 0.24 21.81
N LEU A 321 -1.71 1.21 20.88
CA LEU A 321 -0.60 2.16 20.72
C LEU A 321 -0.40 2.96 22.01
N GLN A 322 -1.47 3.47 22.61
CA GLN A 322 -1.42 4.21 23.88
C GLN A 322 -0.92 3.35 25.04
N GLU A 323 -1.35 2.09 25.12
CA GLU A 323 -0.89 1.14 26.14
C GLU A 323 0.62 0.86 26.00
N ILE A 324 1.12 0.71 24.77
CA ILE A 324 2.56 0.53 24.52
C ILE A 324 3.34 1.80 24.91
N GLU A 325 2.84 3.00 24.57
CA GLU A 325 3.49 4.26 24.93
C GLU A 325 3.46 4.56 26.44
N ALA A 326 2.42 4.12 27.16
CA ALA A 326 2.22 4.40 28.58
C ALA A 326 3.08 3.53 29.52
N LYS A 327 3.64 2.42 29.04
CA LYS A 327 4.47 1.51 29.85
C LYS A 327 5.71 2.22 30.37
N LYS A 328 5.80 2.36 31.70
CA LYS A 328 6.96 2.94 32.40
C LYS A 328 8.04 1.88 32.61
N GLU A 329 8.67 1.47 31.52
CA GLU A 329 9.76 0.49 31.52
C GLU A 329 11.12 1.17 31.26
N GLU A 330 12.19 0.37 31.29
CA GLU A 330 13.54 0.79 30.84
C GLU A 330 13.55 1.29 29.39
N ILE A 331 12.48 0.99 28.64
CA ILE A 331 12.32 1.36 27.24
C ILE A 331 10.99 2.07 27.06
N ARG A 332 11.04 3.26 26.46
CA ARG A 332 9.87 4.03 26.04
C ARG A 332 9.73 3.99 24.53
N PHE A 333 8.49 4.02 24.07
CA PHE A 333 8.16 4.12 22.66
C PHE A 333 7.47 5.44 22.34
N THR A 334 7.69 5.92 21.12
CA THR A 334 6.87 6.96 20.50
C THR A 334 6.46 6.43 19.14
N LEU A 335 5.15 6.27 18.95
CA LEU A 335 4.58 5.55 17.82
C LEU A 335 3.82 6.53 16.92
N LEU A 336 4.22 6.59 15.65
CA LEU A 336 3.45 7.25 14.60
C LEU A 336 2.74 6.19 13.79
N ALA A 337 1.42 6.23 13.72
CA ALA A 337 0.64 5.26 12.96
C ALA A 337 -0.07 5.93 11.79
N HIS A 338 0.19 5.45 10.58
CA HIS A 338 -0.40 5.95 9.33
C HIS A 338 -0.71 4.81 8.39
N THR A 339 -1.68 5.01 7.50
CA THR A 339 -1.83 4.11 6.35
C THR A 339 -0.78 4.42 5.29
N ARG A 340 -0.47 3.43 4.45
CA ARG A 340 0.36 3.65 3.27
C ARG A 340 -0.26 4.66 2.32
N PHE A 341 -1.58 4.59 2.16
CA PHE A 341 -2.36 5.55 1.37
C PHE A 341 -2.18 6.97 1.88
N TYR A 342 -2.32 7.21 3.20
CA TYR A 342 -2.12 8.55 3.77
C TYR A 342 -0.72 9.12 3.45
N ILE A 343 0.32 8.31 3.58
CA ILE A 343 1.69 8.75 3.26
C ILE A 343 1.83 9.06 1.75
N GLN A 344 1.13 8.32 0.89
CA GLN A 344 1.13 8.51 -0.55
C GLN A 344 0.33 9.75 -1.00
N GLU A 345 -0.82 10.00 -0.37
CA GLU A 345 -1.68 11.15 -0.62
C GLU A 345 -0.97 12.44 -0.22
N TYR A 346 -0.31 12.46 0.93
CA TYR A 346 0.45 13.62 1.44
C TYR A 346 1.94 13.60 1.05
N VAL A 347 2.27 12.94 -0.07
CA VAL A 347 3.66 12.79 -0.52
C VAL A 347 4.26 14.13 -0.95
N TYR A 348 3.45 15.09 -1.39
CA TYR A 348 3.93 16.41 -1.78
C TYR A 348 4.40 17.21 -0.58
N GLU A 349 3.77 17.03 0.56
CA GLU A 349 3.90 17.94 1.69
C GLU A 349 4.85 17.39 2.74
N PHE A 350 4.84 16.06 2.94
CA PHE A 350 5.60 15.40 4.00
C PHE A 350 6.66 14.41 3.48
N SER A 351 7.01 14.48 2.18
CA SER A 351 8.00 13.58 1.58
C SER A 351 9.34 13.59 2.31
N ASP A 352 9.88 14.75 2.66
CA ASP A 352 11.19 14.85 3.31
C ASP A 352 11.19 14.12 4.66
N PHE A 353 10.14 14.28 5.46
CA PHE A 353 9.98 13.56 6.72
C PHE A 353 9.90 12.04 6.49
N PHE A 354 8.95 11.57 5.68
CA PHE A 354 8.75 10.12 5.55
C PHE A 354 9.88 9.41 4.77
N LYS A 355 10.53 10.07 3.81
CA LYS A 355 11.62 9.47 3.01
C LYS A 355 12.88 9.21 3.84
N THR A 356 13.12 9.98 4.90
CA THR A 356 14.22 9.70 5.85
C THR A 356 13.90 8.50 6.74
N ILE A 357 12.63 8.30 7.07
CA ILE A 357 12.12 7.23 7.94
C ILE A 357 11.97 5.90 7.19
N ILE A 358 11.29 5.90 6.04
CA ILE A 358 10.91 4.72 5.25
C ILE A 358 12.11 4.26 4.41
N GLN A 359 13.08 3.67 5.08
CA GLN A 359 14.30 3.15 4.49
C GLN A 359 14.50 1.69 4.85
N SER A 360 15.13 0.93 3.97
CA SER A 360 15.37 -0.50 4.18
C SER A 360 16.15 -0.75 5.48
N LYS A 361 17.10 0.12 5.85
CA LYS A 361 17.87 0.02 7.10
C LYS A 361 17.03 0.24 8.37
N ASN A 362 15.95 1.02 8.28
CA ASN A 362 15.09 1.36 9.43
C ASN A 362 13.96 0.32 9.62
N ARG A 363 13.63 -0.46 8.58
CA ARG A 363 12.51 -1.43 8.65
C ARG A 363 12.84 -2.61 9.56
N ILE A 364 12.09 -2.73 10.65
CA ILE A 364 12.20 -3.79 11.66
C ILE A 364 11.14 -4.89 11.52
N TYR A 365 10.04 -4.62 10.83
CA TYR A 365 8.95 -5.58 10.59
C TYR A 365 8.31 -5.36 9.22
N ALA A 366 7.86 -6.45 8.59
CA ALA A 366 7.01 -6.46 7.40
C ALA A 366 6.17 -7.75 7.39
N SER A 367 4.85 -7.66 7.18
CA SER A 367 3.95 -8.82 7.18
C SER A 367 3.77 -9.49 5.81
N ASP A 368 3.87 -8.74 4.72
CA ASP A 368 3.68 -9.22 3.35
C ASP A 368 4.47 -8.35 2.33
N TYR A 369 4.16 -8.50 1.05
CA TYR A 369 4.56 -7.67 -0.06
C TYR A 369 3.78 -6.36 -0.10
N TYR A 370 4.50 -5.25 0.07
CA TYR A 370 3.93 -3.91 0.00
C TYR A 370 4.62 -3.05 -1.07
N PRO A 371 3.88 -2.12 -1.70
CA PRO A 371 4.46 -1.19 -2.65
C PRO A 371 5.31 -0.15 -1.92
N HIS A 372 6.37 0.31 -2.59
CA HIS A 372 7.10 1.48 -2.09
C HIS A 372 6.24 2.73 -2.29
N ILE A 373 6.37 3.71 -1.39
CA ILE A 373 5.78 5.03 -1.63
C ILE A 373 6.38 5.61 -2.90
N HIS A 374 5.51 6.11 -3.77
CA HIS A 374 5.85 6.79 -5.00
C HIS A 374 6.22 8.24 -4.68
N TRP A 375 7.46 8.44 -4.25
CA TRP A 375 7.97 9.75 -3.85
C TRP A 375 7.93 10.75 -5.00
N TYR A 376 7.29 11.88 -4.75
CA TYR A 376 7.40 13.08 -5.57
C TYR A 376 8.55 13.97 -5.07
N LYS A 377 9.19 14.70 -5.98
CA LYS A 377 10.14 15.77 -5.61
C LYS A 377 9.35 17.07 -5.50
N SER A 378 8.76 17.32 -4.34
CA SER A 378 8.17 18.62 -4.08
C SER A 378 9.26 19.63 -3.77
N HIS A 379 9.17 20.80 -4.39
CA HIS A 379 9.94 21.98 -3.99
C HIS A 379 9.13 22.90 -3.07
N MET A 380 7.90 22.51 -2.70
CA MET A 380 7.05 23.32 -1.83
C MET A 380 7.60 23.32 -0.41
N LYS A 381 8.01 24.51 0.05
CA LYS A 381 8.37 24.80 1.44
C LYS A 381 7.33 25.70 2.14
N ASN A 382 6.24 26.03 1.44
CA ASN A 382 5.19 26.88 2.00
C ASN A 382 4.10 26.01 2.62
N TYR A 383 3.96 26.10 3.95
CA TYR A 383 2.96 25.38 4.73
C TYR A 383 1.80 26.27 5.17
N SER A 384 1.62 27.44 4.53
CA SER A 384 0.53 28.39 4.80
C SER A 384 -0.83 27.71 4.85
N ASP A 385 -1.07 26.77 3.93
CA ASP A 385 -2.37 26.12 3.74
C ASP A 385 -2.67 25.13 4.87
N PHE A 386 -1.64 24.57 5.49
CA PHE A 386 -1.79 23.75 6.70
C PHE A 386 -2.01 24.61 7.94
N ILE A 387 -1.33 25.74 8.04
CA ILE A 387 -1.58 26.73 9.10
C ILE A 387 -3.00 27.27 8.98
N GLN A 388 -3.55 27.41 7.77
CA GLN A 388 -4.92 27.86 7.54
C GLN A 388 -5.95 26.98 8.25
N ARG A 389 -5.75 25.66 8.29
CA ARG A 389 -6.59 24.72 9.07
C ARG A 389 -6.61 25.05 10.57
N TYR A 390 -5.57 25.70 11.07
CA TYR A 390 -5.47 26.13 12.46
C TYR A 390 -5.85 27.60 12.66
N GLN A 391 -5.88 28.46 11.65
CA GLN A 391 -6.00 29.93 11.79
C GLN A 391 -7.15 30.37 12.72
N GLY A 392 -8.35 29.79 12.59
CA GLY A 392 -9.49 30.10 13.46
C GLY A 392 -9.26 29.72 14.93
N HIS A 393 -8.58 28.61 15.19
CA HIS A 393 -8.21 28.18 16.56
C HIS A 393 -6.94 28.85 17.07
N LEU A 394 -6.06 29.29 16.18
CA LEU A 394 -4.76 29.87 16.49
C LEU A 394 -4.92 31.24 17.15
N ALA A 395 -5.88 32.04 16.67
CA ALA A 395 -6.24 33.31 17.31
C ALA A 395 -6.72 33.11 18.75
N GLN A 396 -7.63 32.15 18.97
CA GLN A 396 -8.14 31.82 20.30
C GLN A 396 -7.03 31.28 21.21
N VAL A 397 -6.23 30.32 20.73
CA VAL A 397 -5.09 29.75 21.46
C VAL A 397 -4.07 30.83 21.82
N ASN A 398 -3.73 31.72 20.88
CA ASN A 398 -2.81 32.82 21.14
C ASN A 398 -3.39 33.78 22.19
N HIS A 399 -4.68 34.13 22.08
CA HIS A 399 -5.33 34.97 23.07
C HIS A 399 -5.30 34.34 24.47
N THR A 400 -5.64 33.05 24.58
CA THR A 400 -5.53 32.29 25.84
C THR A 400 -4.11 32.32 26.39
N ILE A 401 -3.09 32.08 25.56
CA ILE A 401 -1.69 32.10 26.00
C ILE A 401 -1.26 33.49 26.46
N GLN A 402 -1.67 34.54 25.74
CA GLN A 402 -1.37 35.92 26.10
C GLN A 402 -1.99 36.30 27.44
N HIS A 403 -3.28 36.01 27.63
CA HIS A 403 -4.02 36.35 28.84
C HIS A 403 -3.57 35.54 30.07
N HIS A 404 -3.40 34.23 29.93
CA HIS A 404 -3.15 33.35 31.08
C HIS A 404 -1.67 33.11 31.40
N PHE A 405 -0.75 33.28 30.44
CA PHE A 405 0.66 32.93 30.68
C PHE A 405 1.63 34.09 30.45
N LYS A 406 1.36 35.00 29.51
CA LYS A 406 2.25 36.15 29.26
C LYS A 406 1.93 37.34 30.17
N ASN A 407 0.65 37.62 30.40
CA ASN A 407 0.17 38.73 31.22
C ASN A 407 -0.78 38.27 32.34
N PRO A 408 -0.35 37.35 33.23
CA PRO A 408 -1.23 36.85 34.29
C PRO A 408 -1.56 37.96 35.30
N GLN A 409 -2.83 38.06 35.70
CA GLN A 409 -3.31 38.99 36.74
C GLN A 409 -3.33 38.34 38.14
N GLY A 410 -2.40 37.41 38.40
CA GLY A 410 -2.34 36.61 39.64
C GLY A 410 -2.25 35.10 39.35
N ASP A 411 -2.78 34.29 40.25
CA ASP A 411 -2.91 32.85 40.03
C ASP A 411 -3.76 32.58 38.79
N THR A 412 -3.32 31.60 38.00
CA THR A 412 -3.97 31.32 36.72
C THR A 412 -4.96 30.18 36.85
N PHE A 413 -6.23 30.49 36.61
CA PHE A 413 -7.32 29.53 36.53
C PHE A 413 -7.57 29.18 35.07
N ILE A 414 -7.42 27.91 34.72
CA ILE A 414 -7.69 27.41 33.36
C ILE A 414 -8.35 26.04 33.41
N THR A 415 -9.12 25.71 32.37
CA THR A 415 -9.62 24.35 32.21
C THR A 415 -8.52 23.47 31.65
N THR A 416 -8.47 22.22 32.11
CA THR A 416 -7.53 21.25 31.58
C THR A 416 -7.70 21.05 30.06
N HIS A 417 -8.95 21.09 29.56
CA HIS A 417 -9.24 21.03 28.14
C HIS A 417 -8.59 22.18 27.33
N HIS A 418 -8.67 23.42 27.81
CA HIS A 418 -8.07 24.57 27.12
C HIS A 418 -6.56 24.51 27.14
N LEU A 419 -5.94 24.16 28.27
CA LEU A 419 -4.48 24.01 28.35
C LEU A 419 -3.99 22.90 27.42
N HIS A 420 -4.65 21.73 27.43
CA HIS A 420 -4.33 20.63 26.52
C HIS A 420 -4.41 21.08 25.05
N THR A 421 -5.45 21.84 24.69
CA THR A 421 -5.62 22.36 23.33
C THR A 421 -4.50 23.31 22.93
N CYS A 422 -4.13 24.25 23.82
CA CYS A 422 -3.02 25.17 23.58
C CYS A 422 -1.70 24.44 23.36
N LEU A 423 -1.38 23.47 24.23
CA LEU A 423 -0.18 22.65 24.12
C LEU A 423 -0.15 21.85 22.81
N ALA A 424 -1.24 21.17 22.48
CA ALA A 424 -1.32 20.36 21.26
C ALA A 424 -1.12 21.21 20.00
N VAL A 425 -1.84 22.33 19.89
CA VAL A 425 -1.76 23.22 18.72
C VAL A 425 -0.36 23.82 18.58
N LYS A 426 0.23 24.35 19.65
CA LYS A 426 1.57 24.93 19.59
C LYS A 426 2.64 23.91 19.23
N LEU A 427 2.56 22.70 19.79
CA LEU A 427 3.47 21.62 19.43
C LEU A 427 3.26 21.17 17.98
N HIS A 428 2.02 21.08 17.48
CA HIS A 428 1.75 20.77 16.07
C HIS A 428 2.42 21.76 15.12
N ILE A 429 2.25 23.06 15.37
CA ILE A 429 2.83 24.11 14.53
C ILE A 429 4.36 24.05 14.58
N TYR A 430 4.93 23.86 15.77
CA TYR A 430 6.38 23.69 15.96
C TYR A 430 6.93 22.50 15.16
N ILE A 431 6.31 21.33 15.31
CA ILE A 431 6.67 20.11 14.59
C ILE A 431 6.53 20.32 13.08
N LEU A 432 5.46 20.97 12.62
CA LEU A 432 5.26 21.25 11.20
C LEU A 432 6.41 22.07 10.61
N HIS A 433 6.82 23.15 11.27
CA HIS A 433 7.90 23.99 10.74
C HIS A 433 9.28 23.34 10.85
N ARG A 434 9.54 22.58 11.92
CA ARG A 434 10.87 21.98 12.15
C ARG A 434 11.06 20.66 11.41
N LEU A 435 10.02 19.82 11.38
CA LEU A 435 10.07 18.48 10.81
C LEU A 435 9.37 18.35 9.46
N HIS A 436 8.73 19.42 8.97
CA HIS A 436 8.01 19.40 7.68
C HIS A 436 6.96 18.29 7.68
N TYR A 437 6.25 18.17 8.80
CA TYR A 437 5.34 17.06 9.09
C TYR A 437 4.22 17.48 10.06
N LEU A 438 2.98 17.14 9.75
CA LEU A 438 1.85 17.36 10.66
C LEU A 438 1.39 16.04 11.31
N PRO A 439 1.66 15.79 12.59
CA PRO A 439 1.26 14.55 13.24
C PRO A 439 -0.24 14.48 13.53
N GLN A 440 -0.87 13.35 13.22
CA GLN A 440 -2.31 13.11 13.45
C GLN A 440 -2.67 12.80 14.92
N THR A 441 -1.72 12.95 15.85
CA THR A 441 -1.93 12.68 17.28
C THR A 441 -2.19 13.96 18.06
N LYS A 442 -3.04 13.88 19.07
CA LYS A 442 -3.20 14.93 20.09
C LYS A 442 -2.52 14.56 21.42
N ASN A 443 -1.79 13.45 21.47
CA ASN A 443 -1.07 13.02 22.66
C ASN A 443 0.13 13.96 22.90
N ILE A 444 0.06 14.76 23.96
CA ILE A 444 1.10 15.73 24.31
C ILE A 444 2.47 15.07 24.48
N HIS A 445 2.56 13.86 25.05
CA HIS A 445 3.84 13.16 25.17
C HIS A 445 4.46 12.85 23.81
N THR A 446 3.68 12.26 22.90
CA THR A 446 4.11 11.98 21.52
C THR A 446 4.55 13.28 20.83
N LEU A 447 3.77 14.36 20.97
CA LEU A 447 4.08 15.65 20.35
C LEU A 447 5.36 16.28 20.91
N VAL A 448 5.55 16.31 22.22
CA VAL A 448 6.81 16.82 22.80
C VAL A 448 8.00 15.97 22.35
N HIS A 449 7.87 14.64 22.35
CA HIS A 449 8.95 13.77 21.90
C HIS A 449 9.31 13.98 20.42
N LEU A 450 8.32 14.29 19.57
CA LEU A 450 8.57 14.70 18.18
C LEU A 450 9.24 16.08 18.10
N ALA A 451 8.81 17.05 18.90
CA ALA A 451 9.46 18.35 18.96
C ALA A 451 10.93 18.23 19.39
N LEU A 452 11.24 17.36 20.37
CA LEU A 452 12.60 17.04 20.78
C LEU A 452 13.40 16.31 19.68
N TYR A 453 12.74 15.48 18.88
CA TYR A 453 13.37 14.80 17.74
C TYR A 453 13.85 15.77 16.65
N ALA A 454 13.28 16.98 16.57
CA ALA A 454 13.74 18.01 15.63
C ALA A 454 15.21 18.41 15.83
N LYS A 455 15.78 18.21 17.04
CA LYS A 455 17.19 18.47 17.36
C LYS A 455 17.68 19.86 16.93
N ASP A 456 16.83 20.87 17.07
CA ASP A 456 17.20 22.25 16.86
C ASP A 456 17.87 22.85 18.11
N THR A 457 18.22 24.14 18.04
CA THR A 457 18.88 24.87 19.12
C THR A 457 18.04 24.94 20.41
N GLU A 458 16.72 24.84 20.29
CA GLU A 458 15.79 24.94 21.42
C GLU A 458 15.52 23.60 22.10
N ALA A 459 15.83 22.47 21.45
CA ALA A 459 15.58 21.14 21.98
C ALA A 459 16.11 20.89 23.42
N PRO A 460 17.32 21.33 23.82
CA PRO A 460 17.79 21.18 25.20
C PRO A 460 16.93 21.94 26.23
N LYS A 461 16.52 23.16 25.88
CA LYS A 461 15.67 24.01 26.72
C LYS A 461 14.26 23.43 26.81
N LEU A 462 13.69 23.02 25.68
CA LEU A 462 12.40 22.35 25.62
C LEU A 462 12.38 21.07 26.47
N LYS A 463 13.49 20.31 26.45
CA LYS A 463 13.65 19.10 27.28
C LYS A 463 13.64 19.43 28.76
N SER A 464 14.44 20.41 29.18
CA SER A 464 14.49 20.85 30.57
C SER A 464 13.13 21.33 31.08
N LEU A 465 12.44 22.17 30.31
CA LEU A 465 11.10 22.66 30.64
C LEU A 465 10.09 21.52 30.72
N TYR A 466 10.14 20.57 29.78
CA TYR A 466 9.28 19.39 29.82
C TYR A 466 9.51 18.53 31.04
N ASP A 467 10.76 18.28 31.45
CA ASP A 467 11.05 17.44 32.61
C ASP A 467 10.52 18.06 33.92
N ILE A 468 10.45 19.39 34.01
CA ILE A 468 9.84 20.13 35.13
C ILE A 468 8.30 20.10 35.02
N LEU A 469 7.75 20.44 33.86
CA LEU A 469 6.30 20.59 33.65
C LEU A 469 5.56 19.25 33.55
N HIS A 470 6.27 18.16 33.22
CA HIS A 470 5.67 16.84 33.05
C HIS A 470 4.94 16.35 34.31
N PRO A 471 5.59 16.22 35.48
CA PRO A 471 4.94 15.78 36.70
C PRO A 471 3.95 16.80 37.27
N LEU A 472 4.18 18.10 37.04
CA LEU A 472 3.38 19.19 37.63
C LEU A 472 2.08 19.47 36.87
N VAL A 473 2.14 19.42 35.54
CA VAL A 473 1.07 19.93 34.68
C VAL A 473 0.66 18.91 33.63
N PHE A 474 1.59 18.33 32.87
CA PHE A 474 1.23 17.58 31.67
C PHE A 474 0.60 16.23 32.00
N ALA A 475 1.09 15.52 33.02
CA ALA A 475 0.52 14.24 33.44
C ALA A 475 -0.96 14.40 33.81
N TYR A 476 -1.28 15.39 34.65
CA TYR A 476 -2.65 15.73 35.02
C TYR A 476 -3.46 16.15 33.78
N THR A 477 -2.89 17.04 32.95
CA THR A 477 -3.57 17.56 31.77
C THR A 477 -3.99 16.48 30.77
N ILE A 478 -3.17 15.45 30.63
CA ILE A 478 -3.43 14.32 29.72
C ILE A 478 -4.53 13.40 30.26
N GLN A 479 -4.51 13.13 31.57
CA GLN A 479 -5.51 12.29 32.24
C GLN A 479 -6.90 12.95 32.24
N HIS A 480 -6.92 14.28 32.34
CA HIS A 480 -8.12 15.08 32.59
C HIS A 480 -8.55 15.93 31.38
N LYS A 481 -8.05 15.64 30.17
CA LYS A 481 -8.24 16.44 28.93
C LYS A 481 -9.67 16.74 28.48
N GLN A 482 -10.66 16.02 29.02
CA GLN A 482 -12.09 16.21 28.72
C GLN A 482 -12.77 17.21 29.66
N GLU A 483 -12.09 17.66 30.73
CA GLU A 483 -12.66 18.55 31.72
C GLU A 483 -12.74 19.99 31.21
N LYS A 484 -13.99 20.45 31.08
CA LYS A 484 -14.35 21.78 30.58
C LYS A 484 -14.71 22.78 31.68
N LYS A 485 -14.67 22.37 32.94
CA LYS A 485 -14.84 23.25 34.11
C LYS A 485 -13.46 23.71 34.57
N TYR A 486 -13.36 24.90 35.16
CA TYR A 486 -12.10 25.37 35.75
C TYR A 486 -11.68 24.41 36.87
N ASN A 487 -10.58 23.71 36.64
CA ASN A 487 -10.10 22.64 37.52
C ASN A 487 -8.58 22.67 37.73
N LEU A 488 -7.89 23.57 37.05
CA LEU A 488 -6.45 23.75 37.17
C LEU A 488 -6.18 25.14 37.76
N VAL A 489 -5.51 25.16 38.91
CA VAL A 489 -4.96 26.36 39.52
C VAL A 489 -3.45 26.28 39.39
N LEU A 490 -2.87 27.27 38.72
CA LEU A 490 -1.44 27.33 38.45
C LEU A 490 -0.82 28.48 39.22
N ASP A 491 0.17 28.15 40.06
CA ASP A 491 0.97 29.14 40.77
C ASP A 491 1.86 29.95 39.81
N GLN A 492 2.37 31.07 40.30
CA GLN A 492 3.19 31.99 39.50
C GLN A 492 4.44 31.31 38.90
N VAL A 493 5.06 30.38 39.63
CA VAL A 493 6.25 29.66 39.18
C VAL A 493 5.90 28.77 37.98
N THR A 494 4.83 28.00 38.08
CA THR A 494 4.36 27.11 37.01
C THR A 494 3.91 27.90 35.79
N VAL A 495 3.23 29.03 36.00
CA VAL A 495 2.86 29.97 34.93
C VAL A 495 4.11 30.50 34.21
N GLN A 496 5.16 30.86 34.94
CA GLN A 496 6.42 31.31 34.34
C GLN A 496 7.10 30.20 33.52
N GLN A 497 7.10 28.96 34.00
CA GLN A 497 7.64 27.82 33.26
C GLN A 497 6.82 27.53 31.98
N LEU A 498 5.49 27.59 32.06
CA LEU A 498 4.60 27.46 30.90
C LEU A 498 4.79 28.60 29.89
N ARG A 499 4.99 29.83 30.37
CA ARG A 499 5.34 30.97 29.50
C ARG A 499 6.63 30.71 28.74
N GLN A 500 7.67 30.25 29.42
CA GLN A 500 8.95 29.90 28.78
C GLN A 500 8.77 28.76 27.79
N PHE A 501 7.97 27.74 28.12
CA PHE A 501 7.64 26.64 27.23
C PHE A 501 6.96 27.13 25.95
N PHE A 502 5.89 27.93 26.06
CA PHE A 502 5.20 28.47 24.89
C PHE A 502 6.10 29.40 24.07
N THR A 503 6.93 30.23 24.70
CA THR A 503 7.89 31.10 24.00
C THR A 503 8.93 30.29 23.23
N THR A 504 9.36 29.15 23.77
CA THR A 504 10.29 28.23 23.10
C THR A 504 9.66 27.57 21.86
N LEU A 505 8.33 27.48 21.82
CA LEU A 505 7.59 26.94 20.67
C LEU A 505 7.17 28.00 19.64
N GLU A 506 7.51 29.28 19.84
CA GLU A 506 7.26 30.33 18.85
C GLU A 506 8.23 30.17 17.67
N ILE A 507 7.72 30.47 16.47
CA ILE A 507 8.41 30.27 15.18
C ILE A 507 8.53 31.61 14.47
#